data_AF-A0A6P7Z7H0-F1
#
_entry.id   AF-A0A6P7Z7H0-F1
#
_cell.length_a   1.000
_cell.length_b   1.000
_cell.length_c   1.000
_cell.angle_alpha   90.00
_cell.angle_beta   90.00
_cell.angle_gamma   90.00
#
_symmetry.space_group_name_H-M   'P 1'
#
loop_
_entity.id
_entity.type
_entity.pdbx_description
1 polymer ?
#
loop_
_entity_poly.entity_id
_entity_poly.type
_entity_poly.pdbx_seq_one_letter_code
_entity_poly.pdbx_strand_id
1 'polypeptide(L)'
;MDDPGGQFKWLEEELTSAANKGEKVYIVGHIPPGMFEKKRSTPWFREHFNKRYVDIIQKHHGVIAAQFFGHHHTDTFRMIHNSAGSPISALFIAPGVTPWKTTLPGVQNGANNPGIRVFDYDRNTLQVKDMVTYYLNLTYSNLAAPRWEKEYRLTEAFKVPDGSTKSMQTVLDKIATDKCYLQKYYEYNSVRYDLVDCDMNCRADHVCAIREVDFTKYESCIIQESSSTSLTVQLPLLIFLLTCFFTFL
;
A
#
# COMPACT_ATOMS: atom_id res chain seq x y z
N MET A 1 1.81 -15.96 24.81
CA MET A 1 2.50 -16.85 23.85
C MET A 1 3.08 -15.92 22.81
N ASP A 2 4.40 -15.90 22.71
CA ASP A 2 5.10 -14.81 22.02
C ASP A 2 5.50 -15.18 20.58
N ASP A 3 5.52 -16.47 20.26
CA ASP A 3 5.79 -16.99 18.92
C ASP A 3 4.88 -18.20 18.58
N PRO A 4 3.63 -17.96 18.15
CA PRO A 4 2.69 -19.03 17.83
C PRO A 4 3.22 -19.90 16.67
N GLY A 5 3.38 -21.20 16.94
CA GLY A 5 3.93 -22.16 15.97
C GLY A 5 5.43 -22.02 15.71
N GLY A 6 6.15 -21.16 16.44
CA GLY A 6 7.58 -20.92 16.20
C GLY A 6 7.87 -20.20 14.87
N GLN A 7 6.87 -19.53 14.30
CA GLN A 7 6.96 -18.96 12.95
C GLN A 7 7.93 -17.78 12.87
N PHE A 8 8.02 -16.93 13.90
CA PHE A 8 8.98 -15.83 13.90
C PHE A 8 10.41 -16.33 14.02
N LYS A 9 10.67 -17.29 14.92
CA LYS A 9 11.98 -17.94 15.02
C LYS A 9 12.38 -18.59 13.70
N TRP A 10 11.48 -19.38 13.11
CA TRP A 10 11.71 -20.02 11.81
C TRP A 10 12.01 -18.99 10.71
N LEU A 11 11.22 -17.90 10.62
CA LEU A 11 11.43 -16.85 9.63
C LEU A 11 12.81 -16.20 9.76
N GLU A 12 13.26 -15.91 10.97
CA GLU A 12 14.61 -15.37 11.19
C GLU A 12 15.72 -16.35 10.80
N GLU A 13 15.55 -17.64 11.11
CA GLU A 13 16.50 -18.68 10.74
C GLU A 13 16.62 -18.81 9.21
N GLU A 14 15.49 -18.80 8.49
CA GLU A 14 15.48 -18.84 7.02
C GLU A 14 16.11 -17.58 6.40
N LEU A 15 15.77 -16.39 6.90
CA LEU A 15 16.36 -15.14 6.40
C LEU A 15 17.86 -15.04 6.70
N THR A 16 18.31 -15.58 7.83
CA THR A 16 19.74 -15.69 8.16
C THR A 16 20.44 -16.66 7.20
N SER A 17 19.82 -17.82 6.95
CA SER A 17 20.30 -18.83 6.00
C SER A 17 20.44 -18.26 4.59
N ALA A 18 19.42 -17.55 4.11
CA ALA A 18 19.43 -16.86 2.82
C ALA A 18 20.58 -15.84 2.73
N ALA A 19 20.80 -15.05 3.79
CA ALA A 19 21.91 -14.10 3.85
C ALA A 19 23.27 -14.78 3.73
N ASN A 20 23.47 -15.88 4.45
CA ASN A 20 24.72 -16.66 4.41
C ASN A 20 24.98 -17.30 3.04
N LYS A 21 23.91 -17.61 2.29
CA LYS A 21 23.98 -18.19 0.94
C LYS A 21 24.01 -17.14 -0.18
N GLY A 22 23.86 -15.86 0.13
CA GLY A 22 23.76 -14.79 -0.86
C GLY A 22 22.44 -14.81 -1.66
N GLU A 23 21.38 -15.41 -1.11
CA GLU A 23 20.07 -15.50 -1.74
C GLU A 23 19.25 -14.22 -1.53
N LYS A 24 18.26 -14.03 -2.39
CA LYS A 24 17.21 -13.00 -2.24
C LYS A 24 15.88 -13.68 -1.97
N VAL A 25 15.05 -13.02 -1.17
CA VAL A 25 13.80 -13.58 -0.65
C VAL A 25 12.61 -12.70 -1.02
N TYR A 26 11.53 -13.34 -1.45
CA TYR A 26 10.19 -12.77 -1.39
C TYR A 26 9.45 -13.32 -0.18
N ILE A 27 8.82 -12.43 0.57
CA ILE A 27 7.92 -12.82 1.66
C ILE A 27 6.48 -12.74 1.14
N VAL A 28 5.71 -13.80 1.36
CA VAL A 28 4.29 -13.84 0.97
C VAL A 28 3.45 -14.20 2.18
N GLY A 29 2.38 -13.45 2.43
CA GLY A 29 1.45 -13.71 3.53
C GLY A 29 0.02 -13.27 3.19
N HIS A 30 -0.97 -13.67 3.99
CA HIS A 30 -2.35 -13.24 3.78
C HIS A 30 -2.62 -11.89 4.45
N ILE A 31 -2.54 -11.84 5.78
CA ILE A 31 -2.82 -10.67 6.62
C ILE A 31 -1.54 -9.82 6.73
N PRO A 32 -1.53 -8.55 6.27
CA PRO A 32 -0.36 -7.69 6.36
C PRO A 32 -0.18 -7.09 7.77
N PRO A 33 1.05 -6.70 8.14
CA PRO A 33 1.29 -5.86 9.31
C PRO A 33 0.82 -4.41 9.07
N GLY A 34 0.72 -3.63 10.14
CA GLY A 34 0.34 -2.23 10.12
C GLY A 34 -1.17 -2.01 10.23
N MET A 35 -1.63 -0.89 9.67
CA MET A 35 -3.02 -0.44 9.75
C MET A 35 -3.76 -0.61 8.42
N PHE A 36 -5.08 -0.84 8.49
CA PHE A 36 -5.96 -0.80 7.33
C PHE A 36 -6.23 0.66 6.90
N GLU A 37 -6.00 0.99 5.62
CA GLU A 37 -6.06 2.36 5.14
C GLU A 37 -7.48 2.91 4.97
N LYS A 38 -8.49 2.05 4.87
CA LYS A 38 -9.91 2.48 4.76
C LYS A 38 -10.56 2.73 6.12
N LYS A 39 -9.85 2.49 7.23
CA LYS A 39 -10.36 2.74 8.58
C LYS A 39 -9.23 3.05 9.55
N ARG A 40 -9.23 4.28 10.07
CA ARG A 40 -8.27 4.77 11.07
C ARG A 40 -8.09 3.81 12.24
N SER A 41 -6.85 3.65 12.68
CA SER A 41 -6.44 2.87 13.86
C SER A 41 -7.02 1.45 13.90
N THR A 42 -7.05 0.77 12.74
CA THR A 42 -7.54 -0.61 12.62
C THR A 42 -6.41 -1.56 12.19
N PRO A 43 -5.69 -2.17 13.14
CA PRO A 43 -4.70 -3.21 12.86
C PRO A 43 -5.32 -4.61 12.83
N TRP A 44 -4.63 -5.55 12.18
CA TRP A 44 -4.96 -6.98 12.22
C TRP A 44 -4.04 -7.76 13.14
N PHE A 45 -2.77 -7.37 13.18
CA PHE A 45 -1.79 -7.97 14.07
C PHE A 45 -2.00 -7.43 15.48
N ARG A 46 -1.79 -8.30 16.47
CA ARG A 46 -1.57 -7.80 17.84
C ARG A 46 -0.27 -7.01 17.86
N GLU A 47 -0.22 -5.96 18.66
CA GLU A 47 0.90 -5.00 18.70
C GLU A 47 2.27 -5.67 18.81
N HIS A 48 2.45 -6.62 19.74
CA HIS A 48 3.71 -7.33 19.91
C HIS A 48 4.11 -8.18 18.68
N PHE A 49 3.15 -8.77 17.96
CA PHE A 49 3.43 -9.49 16.71
C PHE A 49 3.77 -8.54 15.57
N ASN A 50 3.09 -7.39 15.49
CA ASN A 50 3.41 -6.35 14.52
C ASN A 50 4.83 -5.83 14.72
N LYS A 51 5.16 -5.49 15.97
CA LYS A 51 6.51 -5.07 16.35
C LYS A 51 7.53 -6.15 16.03
N ARG A 52 7.26 -7.42 16.39
CA ARG A 52 8.19 -8.52 16.11
C ARG A 52 8.45 -8.68 14.62
N TYR A 53 7.41 -8.58 13.80
CA TYR A 53 7.53 -8.62 12.34
C TYR A 53 8.42 -7.48 11.84
N VAL A 54 8.14 -6.24 12.23
CA VAL A 54 8.93 -5.05 11.83
C VAL A 54 10.40 -5.20 12.24
N ASP A 55 10.68 -5.67 13.46
CA ASP A 55 12.05 -5.87 13.95
C ASP A 55 12.82 -6.91 13.10
N ILE A 56 12.15 -7.99 12.67
CA ILE A 56 12.74 -9.01 11.78
C ILE A 56 13.02 -8.43 10.39
N ILE A 57 12.07 -7.69 9.81
CA ILE A 57 12.30 -7.03 8.52
C ILE A 57 13.46 -6.03 8.62
N GLN A 58 13.51 -5.21 9.67
CA GLN A 58 14.59 -4.26 9.90
C GLN A 58 15.96 -4.93 10.06
N LYS A 59 16.02 -6.14 10.63
CA LYS A 59 17.27 -6.90 10.76
C LYS A 59 17.70 -7.54 9.43
N HIS A 60 16.75 -8.04 8.64
CA HIS A 60 17.01 -8.87 7.47
C HIS A 60 16.73 -8.19 6.12
N HIS A 61 16.46 -6.88 6.09
CA HIS A 61 16.08 -6.16 4.86
C HIS A 61 17.07 -6.31 3.70
N GLY A 62 18.35 -6.59 3.99
CA GLY A 62 19.38 -6.79 2.95
C GLY A 62 19.13 -8.00 2.04
N VAL A 63 18.38 -9.00 2.48
CA VAL A 63 18.02 -10.19 1.67
C VAL A 63 16.59 -10.15 1.13
N ILE A 64 15.71 -9.34 1.71
CA ILE A 64 14.30 -9.28 1.33
C ILE A 64 14.15 -8.34 0.13
N ALA A 65 13.82 -8.91 -1.03
CA ALA A 65 13.67 -8.13 -2.27
C ALA A 65 12.31 -7.42 -2.37
N ALA A 66 11.24 -8.07 -1.90
CA ALA A 66 9.88 -7.51 -1.82
C ALA A 66 9.00 -8.38 -0.92
N GLN A 67 7.85 -7.85 -0.53
CA GLN A 67 6.84 -8.59 0.23
C GLN A 67 5.47 -8.45 -0.43
N PHE A 68 4.65 -9.51 -0.40
CA PHE A 68 3.37 -9.58 -1.09
C PHE A 68 2.27 -10.08 -0.15
N PHE A 69 1.21 -9.30 -0.03
CA PHE A 69 0.10 -9.58 0.87
C PHE A 69 -1.25 -9.37 0.20
N GLY A 70 -2.32 -9.74 0.90
CA GLY A 70 -3.71 -9.51 0.48
C GLY A 70 -4.55 -9.03 1.66
N HIS A 71 -5.62 -9.78 1.95
CA HIS A 71 -6.57 -9.56 3.05
C HIS A 71 -7.44 -8.30 2.94
N HIS A 72 -6.87 -7.14 2.58
CA HIS A 72 -7.61 -5.88 2.54
C HIS A 72 -8.64 -5.80 1.42
N HIS A 73 -8.45 -6.60 0.36
CA HIS A 73 -9.19 -6.57 -0.90
C HIS A 73 -9.05 -5.27 -1.72
N THR A 74 -8.41 -4.25 -1.14
CA THR A 74 -8.03 -2.99 -1.77
C THR A 74 -6.58 -3.03 -2.28
N ASP A 75 -6.27 -2.16 -3.23
CA ASP A 75 -4.93 -1.97 -3.76
C ASP A 75 -4.14 -0.94 -2.94
N THR A 76 -3.07 -1.39 -2.28
CA THR A 76 -2.23 -0.49 -1.50
C THR A 76 -0.82 -1.06 -1.33
N PHE A 77 0.04 -0.30 -0.67
CA PHE A 77 1.39 -0.74 -0.30
C PHE A 77 1.77 -0.20 1.08
N ARG A 78 2.83 -0.74 1.67
CA ARG A 78 3.40 -0.28 2.94
C ARG A 78 4.89 -0.07 2.80
N MET A 79 5.40 0.96 3.46
CA MET A 79 6.82 1.23 3.60
C MET A 79 7.29 0.79 4.98
N ILE A 80 8.50 0.23 5.05
CA ILE A 80 9.22 0.05 6.31
C ILE A 80 10.53 0.80 6.21
N HIS A 81 10.82 1.60 7.23
CA HIS A 81 12.05 2.38 7.37
C HIS A 81 12.93 1.80 8.49
N ASN A 82 14.23 2.03 8.39
CA ASN A 82 15.16 1.74 9.49
C ASN A 82 15.07 2.83 10.59
N SER A 83 15.85 2.66 11.66
CA SER A 83 15.91 3.62 12.77
C SER A 83 16.37 5.03 12.36
N ALA A 84 17.13 5.16 11.27
CA ALA A 84 17.56 6.44 10.70
C ALA A 84 16.54 7.06 9.73
N GLY A 85 15.38 6.43 9.53
CA GLY A 85 14.32 6.92 8.64
C GLY A 85 14.55 6.62 7.15
N SER A 86 15.57 5.83 6.79
CA SER A 86 15.76 5.42 5.40
C SER A 86 14.80 4.29 5.01
N PRO A 87 14.19 4.32 3.82
CA PRO A 87 13.28 3.27 3.38
C PRO A 87 14.07 1.99 3.07
N ILE A 88 13.67 0.87 3.68
CA ILE A 88 14.41 -0.40 3.60
C ILE A 88 13.58 -1.55 3.01
N SER A 89 12.25 -1.47 3.05
CA SER A 89 11.39 -2.48 2.45
C SER A 89 10.07 -1.89 1.97
N ALA A 90 9.52 -2.48 0.92
CA ALA A 90 8.17 -2.20 0.42
C ALA A 90 7.34 -3.49 0.42
N LEU A 91 6.09 -3.39 0.90
CA LEU A 91 5.11 -4.46 0.92
C LEU A 91 3.99 -4.10 -0.04
N PHE A 92 3.70 -4.96 -1.02
CA PHE A 92 2.60 -4.78 -1.96
C PHE A 92 1.37 -5.55 -1.47
N ILE A 93 0.24 -4.88 -1.32
CA ILE A 93 -1.03 -5.49 -0.95
C ILE A 93 -1.92 -5.49 -2.19
N ALA A 94 -2.17 -6.69 -2.72
CA ALA A 94 -2.95 -6.86 -3.94
C ALA A 94 -4.46 -6.80 -3.64
N PRO A 95 -5.26 -6.24 -4.56
CA PRO A 95 -6.71 -6.24 -4.44
C PRO A 95 -7.29 -7.66 -4.54
N GLY A 96 -8.54 -7.82 -4.10
CA GLY A 96 -9.25 -9.08 -4.16
C GLY A 96 -9.96 -9.30 -5.49
N VAL A 97 -10.15 -10.58 -5.86
CA VAL A 97 -11.08 -10.95 -6.95
C VAL A 97 -12.53 -10.77 -6.49
N THR A 98 -12.84 -11.00 -5.22
CA THR A 98 -14.19 -10.80 -4.70
C THR A 98 -14.52 -9.30 -4.65
N PRO A 99 -15.69 -8.87 -5.16
CA PRO A 99 -16.17 -7.50 -5.06
C PRO A 99 -16.95 -7.26 -3.76
N TRP A 100 -16.86 -8.19 -2.79
CA TRP A 100 -17.65 -8.15 -1.57
C TRP A 100 -17.47 -6.80 -0.85
N LYS A 101 -18.61 -6.14 -0.62
CA LYS A 101 -18.65 -4.88 0.13
C LYS A 101 -18.45 -5.17 1.61
N THR A 102 -17.41 -4.59 2.20
CA THR A 102 -17.07 -4.88 3.59
C THR A 102 -18.17 -4.49 4.57
N THR A 103 -18.40 -5.36 5.56
CA THR A 103 -19.28 -5.12 6.70
C THR A 103 -18.54 -4.54 7.90
N LEU A 104 -17.26 -4.20 7.75
CA LEU A 104 -16.47 -3.60 8.83
C LEU A 104 -17.10 -2.27 9.27
N PRO A 105 -17.54 -2.14 10.54
CA PRO A 105 -18.21 -0.92 10.98
C PRO A 105 -17.33 0.31 10.79
N GLY A 106 -17.90 1.39 10.25
CA GLY A 106 -17.20 2.64 9.96
C GLY A 106 -16.63 2.75 8.55
N VAL A 107 -16.55 1.66 7.78
CA VAL A 107 -16.18 1.73 6.36
C VAL A 107 -17.43 1.94 5.51
N GLN A 108 -17.54 3.11 4.90
CA GLN A 108 -18.63 3.42 3.97
C GLN A 108 -18.23 2.99 2.55
N ASN A 109 -19.18 2.38 1.82
CA ASN A 109 -19.00 1.97 0.43
C ASN A 109 -17.73 1.14 0.15
N GLY A 110 -17.28 0.31 1.10
CA GLY A 110 -16.01 -0.43 0.98
C GLY A 110 -16.08 -1.71 0.13
N ALA A 111 -16.57 -1.60 -1.10
CA ALA A 111 -16.41 -2.65 -2.12
C ALA A 111 -15.22 -2.31 -3.03
N ASN A 112 -14.88 -3.24 -3.91
CA ASN A 112 -13.90 -3.08 -4.96
C ASN A 112 -14.40 -3.78 -6.24
N ASN A 113 -13.89 -3.41 -7.40
CA ASN A 113 -14.01 -4.31 -8.56
C ASN A 113 -13.08 -5.52 -8.37
N PRO A 114 -13.38 -6.67 -9.01
CA PRO A 114 -12.44 -7.78 -9.09
C PRO A 114 -11.10 -7.34 -9.70
N GLY A 115 -10.00 -7.59 -8.98
CA GLY A 115 -8.65 -7.27 -9.42
C GLY A 115 -7.73 -8.50 -9.44
N ILE A 116 -6.79 -8.51 -10.39
CA ILE A 116 -5.63 -9.42 -10.41
C ILE A 116 -4.36 -8.61 -10.69
N ARG A 117 -3.20 -9.07 -10.21
CA ARG A 117 -1.92 -8.37 -10.37
C ARG A 117 -0.84 -9.29 -10.92
N VAL A 118 -0.05 -8.77 -11.85
CA VAL A 118 1.14 -9.41 -12.42
C VAL A 118 2.36 -8.54 -12.10
N PHE A 119 3.44 -9.17 -11.62
CA PHE A 119 4.71 -8.50 -11.35
C PHE A 119 5.76 -8.89 -12.38
N ASP A 120 6.46 -7.88 -12.91
CA ASP A 120 7.68 -8.06 -13.69
C ASP A 120 8.87 -7.95 -12.72
N TYR A 121 9.83 -8.87 -12.79
CA TYR A 121 11.00 -8.86 -11.89
C TYR A 121 12.29 -9.30 -12.59
N ASP A 122 13.41 -8.87 -12.03
CA ASP A 122 14.74 -9.31 -12.45
C ASP A 122 15.06 -10.68 -11.85
N ARG A 123 15.28 -11.67 -12.70
CA ARG A 123 15.49 -13.07 -12.27
C ARG A 123 16.78 -13.30 -11.49
N ASN A 124 17.76 -12.40 -11.58
CA ASN A 124 19.04 -12.54 -10.90
C ASN A 124 19.03 -11.91 -9.51
N THR A 125 18.29 -10.81 -9.35
CA THR A 125 18.28 -9.99 -8.12
C THR A 125 16.96 -10.05 -7.36
N LEU A 126 15.92 -10.63 -7.97
CA LEU A 126 14.53 -10.59 -7.52
C LEU A 126 13.99 -9.16 -7.35
N GLN A 127 14.65 -8.14 -7.90
CA GLN A 127 14.12 -6.78 -7.84
C GLN A 127 12.81 -6.69 -8.64
N VAL A 128 11.76 -6.18 -8.02
CA VAL A 128 10.51 -5.84 -8.73
C VAL A 128 10.80 -4.72 -9.73
N LYS A 129 10.59 -5.02 -11.01
CA LYS A 129 10.74 -4.07 -12.12
C LYS A 129 9.45 -3.32 -12.37
N ASP A 130 8.30 -3.98 -12.25
CA ASP A 130 7.02 -3.32 -12.42
C ASP A 130 5.87 -4.16 -11.83
N MET A 131 4.70 -3.56 -11.76
CA MET A 131 3.45 -4.27 -11.53
C MET A 131 2.34 -3.75 -12.43
N VAL A 132 1.55 -4.67 -12.97
CA VAL A 132 0.34 -4.37 -13.73
C VAL A 132 -0.85 -4.94 -13.00
N THR A 133 -1.81 -4.07 -12.68
CA THR A 133 -3.11 -4.49 -12.15
C THR A 133 -4.09 -4.55 -13.30
N TYR A 134 -4.83 -5.65 -13.38
CA TYR A 134 -5.95 -5.82 -14.28
C TYR A 134 -7.21 -5.89 -13.44
N TYR A 135 -8.31 -5.40 -14.00
CA TYR A 135 -9.58 -5.40 -13.31
C TYR A 135 -10.73 -5.78 -14.24
N LEU A 136 -11.81 -6.21 -13.62
CA LEU A 136 -13.09 -6.45 -14.27
C LEU A 136 -14.06 -5.37 -13.82
N ASN A 137 -14.51 -4.47 -14.71
CA ASN A 137 -15.61 -3.57 -14.37
C ASN A 137 -16.88 -4.41 -14.17
N LEU A 138 -17.24 -4.67 -12.91
CA LEU A 138 -18.29 -5.62 -12.57
C LEU A 138 -19.66 -5.13 -13.03
N THR A 139 -19.93 -3.82 -12.93
CA THR A 139 -21.17 -3.20 -13.40
C THR A 139 -21.34 -3.40 -14.90
N TYR A 140 -20.31 -3.08 -15.69
CA TYR A 140 -20.35 -3.31 -17.13
C TYR A 140 -20.47 -4.80 -17.48
N SER A 141 -19.70 -5.65 -16.80
CA SER A 141 -19.65 -7.09 -17.07
C SER A 141 -20.96 -7.82 -16.80
N ASN A 142 -21.74 -7.36 -15.81
CA ASN A 142 -23.07 -7.91 -15.52
C ASN A 142 -24.13 -7.50 -16.56
N LEU A 143 -23.92 -6.38 -17.27
CA LEU A 143 -24.81 -5.93 -18.34
C LEU A 143 -24.42 -6.49 -19.71
N ALA A 144 -23.14 -6.78 -19.91
CA ALA A 144 -22.56 -7.27 -21.16
C ALA A 144 -21.88 -8.63 -20.95
N ALA A 145 -20.63 -8.76 -21.41
CA ALA A 145 -19.81 -9.95 -21.21
C ALA A 145 -18.60 -9.59 -20.33
N PRO A 146 -18.14 -10.51 -19.48
CA PRO A 146 -16.98 -10.27 -18.62
C PRO A 146 -15.72 -10.08 -19.48
N ARG A 147 -15.04 -8.95 -19.29
CA ARG A 147 -13.77 -8.64 -19.94
C ARG A 147 -12.82 -8.01 -18.94
N TRP A 148 -11.70 -8.68 -18.71
CA TRP A 148 -10.60 -8.12 -17.92
C TRP A 148 -9.83 -7.10 -18.75
N GLU A 149 -9.51 -5.97 -18.14
CA GLU A 149 -8.79 -4.87 -18.78
C GLU A 149 -7.63 -4.42 -17.89
N LYS A 150 -6.58 -3.87 -18.51
CA LYS A 150 -5.48 -3.24 -17.76
C LYS A 150 -6.05 -2.04 -17.01
N GLU A 151 -5.92 -2.04 -15.69
CA GLU A 151 -6.24 -0.89 -14.86
C GLU A 151 -5.09 0.11 -14.92
N TYR A 152 -3.90 -0.31 -14.47
CA TYR A 152 -2.69 0.51 -14.54
C TYR A 152 -1.42 -0.33 -14.50
N ARG A 153 -0.32 0.27 -14.98
CA ARG A 153 1.05 -0.16 -14.75
C ARG A 153 1.71 0.83 -13.81
N LEU A 154 2.39 0.36 -12.75
CA LEU A 154 2.93 1.21 -11.68
C LEU A 154 3.88 2.29 -12.21
N THR A 155 4.84 1.90 -13.05
CA THR A 155 5.84 2.81 -13.62
C THR A 155 5.20 3.92 -14.46
N GLU A 156 4.18 3.57 -15.25
CA GLU A 156 3.42 4.51 -16.08
C GLU A 156 2.55 5.47 -15.24
N ALA A 157 1.85 4.93 -14.23
CA ALA A 157 0.87 5.64 -13.42
C ALA A 157 1.53 6.68 -12.50
N PHE A 158 2.64 6.29 -11.88
CA PHE A 158 3.35 7.10 -10.89
C PHE A 158 4.67 7.69 -11.39
N LYS A 159 5.03 7.47 -12.66
CA LYS A 159 6.25 8.01 -13.30
C LYS A 159 7.49 7.70 -12.45
N VAL A 160 7.68 6.42 -12.17
CA VAL A 160 8.84 5.86 -11.45
C VAL A 160 9.51 4.81 -12.33
N PRO A 161 10.84 4.60 -12.21
CA PRO A 161 11.57 3.72 -13.12
C PRO A 161 11.31 2.23 -12.88
N ASP A 162 10.92 1.85 -11.67
CA ASP A 162 10.68 0.46 -11.29
C ASP A 162 9.81 0.32 -10.02
N GLY A 163 9.61 -0.91 -9.53
CA GLY A 163 8.97 -1.20 -8.24
C GLY A 163 9.94 -1.36 -7.07
N SER A 164 11.14 -0.77 -7.13
CA SER A 164 12.10 -0.83 -6.01
C SER A 164 11.59 -0.06 -4.78
N THR A 165 12.12 -0.37 -3.59
CA THR A 165 11.84 0.37 -2.35
C THR A 165 12.03 1.89 -2.51
N LYS A 166 13.07 2.31 -3.25
CA LYS A 166 13.33 3.73 -3.52
C LYS A 166 12.22 4.35 -4.39
N SER A 167 11.82 3.67 -5.45
CA SER A 167 10.72 4.10 -6.31
C SER A 167 9.41 4.16 -5.54
N MET A 168 9.11 3.17 -4.70
CA MET A 168 7.90 3.16 -3.87
C MET A 168 7.89 4.27 -2.82
N GLN A 169 9.05 4.66 -2.27
CA GLN A 169 9.14 5.88 -1.45
C GLN A 169 8.76 7.11 -2.27
N THR A 170 9.25 7.23 -3.51
CA THR A 170 8.85 8.33 -4.41
C THR A 170 7.36 8.31 -4.72
N VAL A 171 6.74 7.14 -4.86
CA VAL A 171 5.28 7.01 -5.02
C VAL A 171 4.56 7.55 -3.78
N LEU A 172 4.97 7.16 -2.58
CA LEU A 172 4.42 7.68 -1.32
C LEU A 172 4.57 9.21 -1.24
N ASP A 173 5.75 9.74 -1.59
CA ASP A 173 6.00 11.18 -1.53
C ASP A 173 5.06 11.95 -2.48
N LYS A 174 4.83 11.41 -3.70
CA LYS A 174 3.87 11.97 -4.66
C LYS A 174 2.44 11.92 -4.12
N ILE A 175 1.99 10.79 -3.59
CA ILE A 175 0.65 10.63 -2.99
C ILE A 175 0.47 11.61 -1.82
N ALA A 176 1.51 11.82 -1.02
CA ALA A 176 1.43 12.69 0.15
C ALA A 176 1.44 14.19 -0.21
N THR A 177 1.98 14.59 -1.36
CA THR A 177 2.22 16.02 -1.68
C THR A 177 1.41 16.55 -2.86
N ASP A 178 0.89 15.68 -3.73
CA ASP A 178 0.16 16.06 -4.94
C ASP A 178 -1.26 15.47 -4.95
N LYS A 179 -2.27 16.34 -5.01
CA LYS A 179 -3.69 15.97 -4.98
C LYS A 179 -4.08 15.05 -6.16
N CYS A 180 -3.52 15.24 -7.36
CA CYS A 180 -3.86 14.40 -8.50
C CYS A 180 -3.22 13.00 -8.36
N TYR A 181 -2.02 12.88 -7.78
CA TYR A 181 -1.45 11.55 -7.47
C TYR A 181 -2.18 10.85 -6.32
N LEU A 182 -2.61 11.59 -5.30
CA LEU A 182 -3.49 11.07 -4.25
C LEU A 182 -4.78 10.51 -4.83
N GLN A 183 -5.49 11.31 -5.65
CA GLN A 183 -6.77 10.91 -6.23
C GLN A 183 -6.60 9.70 -7.13
N LYS A 184 -5.57 9.69 -7.98
CA LYS A 184 -5.24 8.53 -8.82
C LYS A 184 -5.02 7.26 -8.00
N TYR A 185 -4.23 7.35 -6.93
CA TYR A 185 -4.03 6.22 -6.01
C TYR A 185 -5.35 5.79 -5.35
N TYR A 186 -6.19 6.73 -4.92
CA TYR A 186 -7.46 6.44 -4.26
C TYR A 186 -8.45 5.72 -5.20
N GLU A 187 -8.52 6.14 -6.47
CA GLU A 187 -9.31 5.43 -7.49
C GLU A 187 -8.82 3.99 -7.67
N TYR A 188 -7.50 3.77 -7.75
CA TYR A 188 -6.94 2.41 -7.84
C TYR A 188 -7.12 1.59 -6.57
N ASN A 189 -7.15 2.22 -5.39
CA ASN A 189 -7.30 1.53 -4.11
C ASN A 189 -8.59 0.69 -4.05
N SER A 190 -9.68 1.19 -4.62
CA SER A 190 -10.95 0.47 -4.74
C SER A 190 -11.09 -0.31 -6.07
N VAL A 191 -10.01 -0.40 -6.85
CA VAL A 191 -10.01 -0.99 -8.19
C VAL A 191 -11.00 -0.25 -9.12
N ARG A 192 -10.97 1.08 -9.11
CA ARG A 192 -11.88 2.00 -9.82
C ARG A 192 -13.37 1.81 -9.50
N TYR A 193 -13.69 1.35 -8.30
CA TYR A 193 -15.09 1.24 -7.85
C TYR A 193 -15.59 2.54 -7.21
N ASP A 194 -14.82 3.09 -6.27
CA ASP A 194 -15.11 4.33 -5.56
C ASP A 194 -14.27 5.46 -6.16
N LEU A 195 -14.96 6.38 -6.85
CA LEU A 195 -14.34 7.48 -7.59
C LEU A 195 -14.58 8.84 -6.93
N VAL A 196 -15.05 8.86 -5.69
CA VAL A 196 -15.23 10.11 -4.94
C VAL A 196 -13.88 10.78 -4.66
N ASP A 197 -13.89 12.10 -4.49
CA ASP A 197 -12.70 12.87 -4.11
C ASP A 197 -12.20 12.44 -2.72
N CYS A 198 -10.91 12.09 -2.62
CA CYS A 198 -10.24 11.81 -1.35
C CYS A 198 -9.92 13.14 -0.65
N ASP A 199 -10.67 13.45 0.41
CA ASP A 199 -10.47 14.65 1.22
C ASP A 199 -9.23 14.56 2.13
N MET A 200 -9.04 15.55 2.99
CA MET A 200 -7.89 15.61 3.89
C MET A 200 -7.90 14.51 4.97
N ASN A 201 -9.07 14.04 5.40
CA ASN A 201 -9.16 12.93 6.34
C ASN A 201 -8.80 11.61 5.67
N CYS A 202 -9.34 11.37 4.47
CA CYS A 202 -8.97 10.25 3.60
C CYS A 202 -7.46 10.27 3.33
N ARG A 203 -6.89 11.43 2.97
CA ARG A 203 -5.44 11.57 2.75
C ARG A 203 -4.64 11.14 3.98
N ALA A 204 -5.00 11.62 5.17
CA ALA A 204 -4.30 11.27 6.41
C ALA A 204 -4.35 9.75 6.68
N ASP A 205 -5.53 9.14 6.55
CA ASP A 205 -5.72 7.70 6.78
C ASP A 205 -4.87 6.86 5.84
N HIS A 206 -4.86 7.20 4.54
CA HIS A 206 -4.10 6.47 3.54
C HIS A 206 -2.60 6.73 3.64
N VAL A 207 -2.15 7.98 3.74
CA VAL A 207 -0.72 8.33 3.79
C VAL A 207 -0.07 7.74 5.05
N CYS A 208 -0.71 7.86 6.21
CA CYS A 208 -0.14 7.32 7.45
C CYS A 208 -0.12 5.80 7.45
N ALA A 209 -1.16 5.13 6.91
CA ALA A 209 -1.15 3.68 6.80
C ALA A 209 -0.04 3.19 5.85
N ILE A 210 0.19 3.86 4.71
CA ILE A 210 1.29 3.51 3.81
C ILE A 210 2.66 3.75 4.47
N ARG A 211 2.82 4.89 5.14
CA ARG A 211 4.12 5.34 5.66
C ARG A 211 4.57 4.55 6.88
N GLU A 212 3.66 4.24 7.80
CA GLU A 212 4.01 3.75 9.14
C GLU A 212 3.31 2.42 9.44
N VAL A 213 4.09 1.34 9.37
CA VAL A 213 3.66 0.00 9.82
C VAL A 213 3.73 -0.13 11.35
N ASP A 214 4.62 0.62 12.00
CA ASP A 214 4.72 0.68 13.45
C ASP A 214 3.54 1.47 14.05
N PHE A 215 2.90 0.91 15.07
CA PHE A 215 1.65 1.48 15.60
C PHE A 215 1.87 2.84 16.27
N THR A 216 2.96 3.02 17.01
CA THR A 216 3.26 4.31 17.67
C THR A 216 3.58 5.39 16.65
N LYS A 217 4.33 5.04 15.60
CA LYS A 217 4.64 5.98 14.52
C LYS A 217 3.41 6.33 13.68
N TYR A 218 2.52 5.36 13.43
CA TYR A 218 1.25 5.61 12.75
C TYR A 218 0.41 6.65 13.49
N GLU A 219 0.21 6.48 14.80
CA GLU A 219 -0.57 7.44 15.60
C GLU A 219 0.08 8.83 15.60
N SER A 220 1.42 8.88 15.67
CA SER A 220 2.16 10.15 15.55
C SER A 220 1.94 10.82 14.19
N CYS A 221 1.91 10.04 13.11
CA CYS A 221 1.60 10.54 11.77
C CYS A 221 0.18 11.13 11.70
N ILE A 222 -0.82 10.42 12.22
CA ILE A 222 -2.22 10.88 12.23
C ILE A 222 -2.37 12.21 12.97
N ILE A 223 -1.71 12.36 14.12
CA ILE A 223 -1.72 13.62 14.90
C ILE A 223 -1.07 14.77 14.10
N GLN A 224 0.06 14.51 13.43
CA GLN A 224 0.76 15.53 12.63
C GLN A 224 -0.07 15.96 11.43
N GLU A 225 -0.63 15.01 10.69
CA GLU A 225 -1.51 15.30 9.55
C GLU A 225 -2.73 16.10 10.01
N SER A 226 -3.37 15.73 11.13
CA SER A 226 -4.51 16.45 11.72
C SER A 226 -4.15 17.87 12.23
N SER A 227 -2.90 18.12 12.61
CA SER A 227 -2.46 19.44 13.07
C SER A 227 -2.14 20.37 11.91
N SER A 228 -1.62 19.83 10.81
CA SER A 228 -1.28 20.60 9.60
C SER A 228 -2.51 21.23 8.94
N THR A 229 -3.67 20.57 9.03
CA THR A 229 -4.95 21.06 8.51
C THR A 229 -5.49 22.27 9.28
N SER A 230 -5.10 22.43 10.55
CA SER A 230 -5.56 23.53 11.40
C SER A 230 -4.83 24.85 11.11
N LEU A 231 -3.61 24.80 10.56
CA LEU A 231 -2.80 25.98 10.25
C LEU A 231 -3.15 26.62 8.90
N THR A 232 -3.79 25.89 7.98
CA THR A 232 -4.12 26.37 6.63
C THR A 232 -5.42 27.15 6.51
N VAL A 233 -6.19 27.32 7.59
CA VAL A 233 -7.53 27.96 7.57
C VAL A 233 -7.47 29.51 7.54
N GLN A 234 -6.29 30.15 7.53
CA GLN A 234 -6.16 31.61 7.66
C GLN A 234 -5.85 32.45 6.40
N LEU A 235 -5.89 31.91 5.17
CA LEU A 235 -5.79 32.75 3.96
C LEU A 235 -6.94 32.53 2.96
N PRO A 236 -7.66 33.59 2.52
CA PRO A 236 -8.63 33.46 1.43
C PRO A 236 -7.86 33.42 0.11
N LEU A 237 -7.75 32.25 -0.51
CA LEU A 237 -7.15 32.08 -1.83
C LEU A 237 -8.24 31.83 -2.88
N LEU A 238 -8.26 32.69 -3.90
CA LEU A 238 -9.08 32.54 -5.11
C LEU A 238 -8.87 31.15 -5.72
N ILE A 239 -9.97 30.40 -5.88
CA ILE A 239 -9.98 29.04 -6.41
C ILE A 239 -9.90 29.12 -7.95
N PHE A 240 -8.75 28.75 -8.52
CA PHE A 240 -8.69 28.23 -9.88
C PHE A 240 -9.04 26.73 -9.82
N LEU A 241 -10.21 26.37 -10.34
CA LEU A 241 -10.62 24.98 -10.57
C LEU A 241 -9.76 24.36 -11.68
N LEU A 242 -8.55 23.91 -11.35
CA LEU A 242 -7.83 22.95 -12.17
C LEU A 242 -8.40 21.57 -11.84
N THR A 243 -9.37 21.14 -12.66
CA THR A 243 -9.80 19.75 -12.68
C THR A 243 -8.64 18.90 -13.20
N CYS A 244 -8.35 17.74 -12.58
CA CYS A 244 -7.26 16.83 -13.01
C CYS A 244 -7.55 16.14 -14.37
N PHE A 245 -8.28 16.78 -15.28
CA PHE A 245 -8.51 16.27 -16.63
C PHE A 245 -7.30 16.54 -17.52
N PHE A 246 -6.87 15.47 -18.21
CA PHE A 246 -5.84 15.38 -19.25
C PHE A 246 -4.40 15.08 -18.81
N THR A 247 -4.11 13.77 -18.71
CA THR A 247 -2.99 13.16 -19.44
C THR A 247 -3.36 11.72 -19.78
N PHE A 248 -4.32 11.57 -20.71
CA PHE A 248 -4.57 10.31 -21.41
C PHE A 248 -4.15 10.49 -22.87
N LEU A 249 -2.91 10.09 -23.15
CA LEU A 249 -2.39 9.59 -24.43
C LEU A 249 -1.07 8.88 -24.14
#